data_AF-A0AAN0K091-F1
#
_entry.id   AF-A0AAN0K091-F1
#
_cell.length_a   1.000
_cell.length_b   1.000
_cell.length_c   1.000
_cell.angle_alpha   90.00
_cell.angle_beta   90.00
_cell.angle_gamma   90.00
#
_symmetry.space_group_name_H-M   'P 1'
#
loop_
_entity.id
_entity.type
_entity.pdbx_description
1 polymer ?
#
loop_
_entity_poly.entity_id
_entity_poly.type
_entity_poly.pdbx_seq_one_letter_code
_entity_poly.pdbx_strand_id
1 'polypeptide(L)'
;MAHHKFFGEFSCECGQSWKSENTYPDEKQICFTCKTWIYPKHLRPLRKTPYQGRYRAYGWFNCSNCGKEWSSHNSWANMGQVCYSCDIMIYPYRQVKLKRGKGNPNTPHSEKYCEMCRHLKYNCKDYNPDTDTDTDTDPDSDDHASDYNDDDRYY
;
A
#
# COMPACT_ATOMS: atom_id res chain seq x y z
N MET A 1 9.02 20.07 13.02
CA MET A 1 8.68 18.64 12.92
C MET A 1 9.27 18.15 11.61
N ALA A 2 9.99 17.04 11.57
CA ALA A 2 10.63 16.58 10.33
C ALA A 2 9.55 16.03 9.39
N HIS A 3 9.12 16.84 8.43
CA HIS A 3 8.18 16.39 7.42
C HIS A 3 8.90 15.42 6.46
N HIS A 4 8.36 14.22 6.26
CA HIS A 4 8.92 13.23 5.34
C HIS A 4 8.62 13.63 3.89
N LYS A 5 9.64 13.66 3.02
CA LYS A 5 9.51 14.04 1.62
C LYS A 5 9.06 12.85 0.76
N PHE A 6 8.06 13.06 -0.08
CA PHE A 6 7.54 12.08 -1.01
C PHE A 6 7.70 12.56 -2.45
N PHE A 7 7.71 11.61 -3.36
CA PHE A 7 7.43 11.85 -4.76
C PHE A 7 5.92 12.01 -4.95
N GLY A 8 5.49 13.21 -5.33
CA GLY A 8 4.11 13.54 -5.63
C GLY A 8 3.88 13.58 -7.14
N GLU A 9 2.81 12.93 -7.60
CA GLU A 9 2.30 13.07 -8.96
C GLU A 9 1.07 13.98 -8.96
N PHE A 10 1.05 14.98 -9.84
CA PHE A 10 0.00 15.99 -9.95
C PHE A 10 -0.59 15.96 -11.36
N SER A 11 -1.91 16.03 -11.44
CA SER A 11 -2.61 16.25 -12.71
C SER A 11 -3.76 17.22 -12.48
N CYS A 12 -3.83 18.22 -13.36
CA CYS A 12 -4.79 19.30 -13.34
C CYS A 12 -5.81 19.10 -14.46
N GLU A 13 -7.04 19.54 -14.24
CA GLU A 13 -8.14 19.46 -15.22
C GLU A 13 -7.88 20.25 -16.50
N CYS A 14 -6.99 21.25 -16.47
CA CYS A 14 -6.57 21.98 -17.67
C CYS A 14 -5.61 21.18 -18.58
N GLY A 15 -5.40 19.88 -18.31
CA GLY A 15 -4.54 18.97 -19.06
C GLY A 15 -3.07 18.93 -18.60
N GLN A 16 -2.64 19.81 -17.70
CA GLN A 16 -1.27 19.85 -17.21
C GLN A 16 -1.01 18.74 -16.19
N SER A 17 0.11 18.01 -16.33
CA SER A 17 0.57 17.04 -15.33
C SER A 17 2.06 17.23 -15.02
N TRP A 18 2.46 17.00 -13.76
CA TRP A 18 3.85 17.13 -13.33
C TRP A 18 4.17 16.23 -12.14
N LYS A 19 5.46 16.04 -11.88
CA LYS A 19 5.98 15.22 -10.78
C LYS A 19 6.88 16.08 -9.89
N SER A 20 6.85 15.88 -8.57
CA SER A 20 7.67 16.65 -7.62
C SER A 20 8.26 15.76 -6.54
N GLU A 21 9.59 15.79 -6.41
CA GLU A 21 10.35 14.98 -5.47
C GLU A 21 10.29 15.48 -4.02
N ASN A 22 9.68 16.64 -3.76
CA ASN A 22 9.59 17.21 -2.41
C ASN A 22 8.14 17.54 -2.08
N THR A 23 7.28 16.53 -2.12
CA THR A 23 5.85 16.69 -1.86
C THR A 23 5.49 16.17 -0.47
N TYR A 24 4.63 16.89 0.24
CA TYR A 24 4.02 16.43 1.48
C TYR A 24 2.53 16.12 1.28
N PRO A 25 1.93 15.25 2.11
CA PRO A 25 0.54 14.80 1.91
C PRO A 25 -0.51 15.92 1.92
N ASP A 26 -0.24 16.97 2.67
CA ASP A 26 -1.08 18.15 2.86
C ASP A 26 -0.62 19.36 2.02
N GLU A 27 0.52 19.25 1.33
CA GLU A 27 1.08 20.35 0.54
C GLU A 27 0.54 20.33 -0.89
N LYS A 28 -0.45 21.20 -1.13
CA LYS A 28 -0.96 21.53 -2.46
C LYS A 28 0.08 22.32 -3.27
N GLN A 29 0.21 22.01 -4.56
CA GLN A 29 1.06 22.76 -5.49
C GLN A 29 0.20 23.50 -6.51
N ILE A 30 0.71 24.61 -7.01
CA ILE A 30 0.00 25.43 -7.98
C ILE A 30 0.24 24.92 -9.40
N CYS A 31 -0.83 24.73 -10.18
CA CYS A 31 -0.71 24.43 -11.60
C CYS A 31 0.01 25.59 -12.31
N PHE A 32 1.07 25.30 -13.07
CA PHE A 32 1.83 26.33 -13.77
C PHE A 32 1.03 27.04 -14.88
N THR A 33 -0.01 26.40 -15.38
CA THR A 33 -0.88 26.90 -16.45
C THR A 33 -2.06 27.70 -15.91
N CYS A 34 -3.00 27.04 -15.22
CA CYS A 34 -4.26 27.66 -14.80
C CYS A 34 -4.23 28.28 -13.40
N LYS A 35 -3.12 28.13 -12.67
CA LYS A 35 -2.92 28.65 -11.31
C LYS A 35 -3.85 28.08 -10.24
N THR A 36 -4.56 26.99 -10.53
CA THR A 36 -5.34 26.24 -9.53
C THR A 36 -4.44 25.48 -8.57
N TRP A 37 -4.83 25.39 -7.31
CA TRP A 37 -4.17 24.55 -6.31
C TRP A 37 -4.57 23.08 -6.49
N ILE A 38 -3.58 22.21 -6.63
CA ILE A 38 -3.77 20.78 -6.91
C ILE A 38 -3.14 19.96 -5.79
N TYR A 39 -3.90 18.98 -5.30
CA TYR A 39 -3.40 17.98 -4.37
C TYR A 39 -2.67 16.86 -5.13
N PRO A 40 -1.62 16.27 -4.55
CA PRO A 40 -0.95 15.13 -5.16
C PRO A 40 -1.90 13.93 -5.24
N LYS A 41 -1.99 13.30 -6.41
CA LYS A 41 -2.83 12.10 -6.60
C LYS A 41 -2.21 10.86 -5.98
N HIS A 42 -0.89 10.75 -6.08
CA HIS A 42 -0.13 9.64 -5.53
C HIS A 42 1.12 10.16 -4.84
N LEU A 43 1.33 9.69 -3.60
CA LEU A 43 2.52 9.98 -2.81
C LEU A 43 3.33 8.69 -2.70
N ARG A 44 4.54 8.69 -3.23
CA ARG A 44 5.46 7.55 -3.11
C ARG A 44 6.65 7.95 -2.25
N PRO A 45 7.11 7.10 -1.32
CA PRO A 45 8.37 7.36 -0.63
C PRO A 45 9.51 7.44 -1.66
N LEU A 46 10.32 8.50 -1.60
CA LEU A 46 11.48 8.67 -2.50
C LEU A 46 12.52 7.55 -2.42
N ARG A 47 12.47 6.74 -1.35
CA ARG A 47 13.33 5.57 -1.15
C ARG A 47 12.49 4.31 -1.06
N LYS A 48 12.80 3.35 -1.93
CA LYS A 48 12.32 1.96 -1.81
C LYS A 48 12.76 1.40 -0.46
N THR A 49 11.89 0.65 0.21
CA THR A 49 12.29 -0.07 1.42
C THR A 49 13.25 -1.21 1.07
N PRO A 50 14.10 -1.69 2.00
CA PRO A 50 15.12 -2.70 1.69
C PRO A 50 14.59 -4.00 1.08
N TYR A 51 13.36 -4.41 1.42
CA TYR A 51 12.68 -5.57 0.86
C TYR A 51 11.67 -5.15 -0.22
N GLN A 52 11.62 -5.89 -1.32
CA GLN A 52 10.78 -5.62 -2.50
C GLN A 52 9.95 -6.84 -2.95
N GLY A 53 9.76 -7.84 -2.07
CA GLY A 53 8.93 -8.99 -2.40
C GLY A 53 7.44 -8.76 -2.08
N ARG A 54 6.58 -9.65 -2.59
CA ARG A 54 5.12 -9.56 -2.48
C ARG A 54 4.55 -10.01 -1.13
N TYR A 55 5.31 -10.72 -0.31
CA TYR A 55 4.84 -11.28 0.96
C TYR A 55 5.33 -10.48 2.17
N ARG A 56 4.77 -10.77 3.35
CA ARG A 56 5.28 -10.21 4.61
C ARG A 56 6.76 -10.48 4.81
N ALA A 57 7.42 -9.48 5.38
CA ALA A 57 8.80 -9.50 5.82
C ALA A 57 8.89 -9.16 7.32
N TYR A 58 10.01 -9.53 7.91
CA TYR A 58 10.42 -9.02 9.21
C TYR A 58 11.15 -7.70 8.99
N GLY A 59 10.69 -6.61 9.60
CA GLY A 59 11.27 -5.27 9.45
C GLY A 59 11.79 -4.71 10.77
N TRP A 60 12.82 -3.87 10.69
CA TRP A 60 13.32 -3.04 11.79
C TRP A 60 13.11 -1.56 11.46
N PHE A 61 12.70 -0.81 12.47
CA PHE A 61 12.27 0.58 12.36
C PHE A 61 12.99 1.42 13.40
N ASN A 62 13.35 2.65 13.02
CA ASN A 62 13.96 3.64 13.90
C ASN A 62 13.24 4.97 13.65
N CYS A 63 12.61 5.52 14.70
CA CYS A 63 11.93 6.81 14.60
C CYS A 63 12.95 7.94 14.67
N SER A 64 13.08 8.71 13.58
CA SER A 64 13.97 9.86 13.52
C SER A 64 13.59 11.00 14.49
N ASN A 65 12.33 11.05 14.94
CA ASN A 65 11.85 12.11 15.83
C ASN A 65 12.10 11.82 17.32
N CYS A 66 11.91 10.57 17.77
CA CYS A 66 12.08 10.21 19.19
C CYS A 66 13.17 9.17 19.47
N GLY A 67 13.86 8.69 18.44
CA GLY A 67 14.93 7.69 18.56
C GLY A 67 14.46 6.28 18.92
N LYS A 68 13.15 6.04 19.09
CA LYS A 68 12.64 4.70 19.44
C LYS A 68 12.87 3.71 18.29
N GLU A 69 13.32 2.54 18.66
CA GLU A 69 13.52 1.41 17.76
C GLU A 69 12.53 0.29 18.05
N TRP A 70 12.06 -0.37 17.00
CA TRP A 70 11.22 -1.56 17.13
C TRP A 70 11.38 -2.47 15.91
N SER A 71 10.92 -3.72 16.08
CA SER A 71 10.85 -4.69 14.99
C SER A 71 9.43 -5.23 14.83
N SER A 72 9.12 -5.74 13.64
CA SER A 72 7.79 -6.25 13.34
C SER A 72 7.82 -7.37 12.30
N HIS A 73 7.03 -8.42 12.54
CA HIS A 73 6.77 -9.50 11.57
C HIS A 73 5.75 -9.11 10.48
N ASN A 74 5.13 -7.92 10.59
CA ASN A 74 4.13 -7.44 9.65
C ASN A 74 4.66 -6.22 8.89
N SER A 75 5.88 -6.36 8.37
CA SER A 75 6.47 -5.38 7.45
C SER A 75 6.21 -5.82 6.01
N TRP A 76 6.04 -4.85 5.10
CA TRP A 76 5.80 -5.10 3.68
C TRP A 76 6.73 -4.25 2.83
N ALA A 77 6.90 -4.63 1.56
CA ALA A 77 7.63 -3.79 0.61
C ALA A 77 6.94 -2.44 0.47
N ASN A 78 7.72 -1.36 0.55
CA ASN A 78 7.29 0.03 0.36
C ASN A 78 6.19 0.50 1.33
N MET A 79 6.05 -0.18 2.48
CA MET A 79 5.09 0.17 3.53
C MET A 79 5.81 0.40 4.87
N GLY A 80 5.27 1.31 5.66
CA GLY A 80 5.75 1.72 6.96
C GLY A 80 4.84 1.30 8.11
N GLN A 81 5.28 1.69 9.31
CA GLN A 81 4.49 1.61 10.53
C GLN A 81 4.54 2.95 11.26
N VAL A 82 3.41 3.30 11.86
CA VAL A 82 3.30 4.53 12.63
C VAL A 82 4.01 4.37 13.97
N CYS A 83 4.86 5.33 14.31
CA CYS A 83 5.48 5.39 15.63
C CYS A 83 4.42 5.67 16.70
N TYR A 84 4.24 4.76 17.67
CA TYR A 84 3.22 4.90 18.73
C TYR A 84 3.31 6.22 19.53
N SER A 85 4.51 6.78 19.67
CA SER A 85 4.73 8.00 20.47
C SER A 85 4.65 9.29 19.68
N CYS A 86 4.92 9.26 18.38
CA CYS A 86 5.02 10.47 17.56
C CYS A 86 3.90 10.57 16.53
N ASP A 87 3.14 9.49 16.33
CA ASP A 87 2.08 9.37 15.32
C ASP A 87 2.52 9.71 13.89
N ILE A 88 3.82 9.54 13.58
CA ILE A 88 4.40 9.70 12.25
C ILE A 88 4.69 8.35 11.60
N MET A 89 4.60 8.28 10.28
CA MET A 89 4.91 7.09 9.50
C MET A 89 6.42 6.87 9.42
N ILE A 90 6.88 5.68 9.85
CA ILE A 90 8.29 5.28 9.79
C ILE A 90 8.43 4.07 8.88
N TYR A 91 9.32 4.17 7.91
CA TYR A 91 9.66 3.08 7.01
C TYR A 91 10.81 2.24 7.57
N PRO A 92 10.81 0.91 7.31
CA PRO A 92 11.84 0.04 7.86
C PRO A 92 13.20 0.33 7.23
N TYR A 93 14.23 0.48 8.06
CA TYR A 93 15.62 0.66 7.58
C TYR A 93 16.30 -0.67 7.27
N ARG A 94 15.75 -1.78 7.76
CA ARG A 94 16.17 -3.15 7.45
C ARG A 94 14.94 -4.03 7.30
N GLN A 95 14.97 -4.95 6.36
CA GLN A 95 13.93 -5.97 6.21
C GLN A 95 14.56 -7.31 5.80
N VAL A 96 13.97 -8.41 6.26
CA VAL A 96 14.33 -9.76 5.83
C VAL A 96 13.08 -10.56 5.50
N LYS A 97 13.16 -11.39 4.47
CA LYS A 97 12.08 -12.30 4.12
C LYS A 97 11.79 -13.23 5.31
N LEU A 98 10.52 -13.40 5.65
CA LEU A 98 10.14 -14.36 6.69
C LEU A 98 10.44 -15.77 6.19
N LYS A 99 11.17 -16.55 7.00
CA LYS A 99 11.24 -18.00 6.82
C LYS A 99 9.90 -18.58 7.29
N ARG A 100 9.37 -19.58 6.59
CA ARG A 100 8.24 -20.37 7.08
C ARG A 100 8.64 -20.96 8.45
N GLY A 101 7.90 -20.65 9.50
CA GLY A 101 8.28 -21.02 10.86
C GLY A 101 7.27 -20.61 11.92
N LYS A 102 7.39 -21.24 13.10
CA LYS A 102 6.47 -21.25 14.27
C LYS A 102 6.29 -19.87 14.93
N GLY A 103 5.71 -18.90 14.22
CA GLY A 103 5.16 -17.70 14.85
C GLY A 103 3.78 -18.02 15.45
N ASN A 104 3.44 -17.45 16.60
CA ASN A 104 2.07 -17.53 17.09
C ASN A 104 1.18 -16.66 16.16
N PRO A 105 0.25 -17.25 15.41
CA PRO A 105 -0.64 -16.48 14.53
C PRO A 105 -1.49 -15.47 15.31
N ASN A 106 -1.74 -15.76 16.59
CA ASN A 106 -2.62 -14.98 17.46
C ASN A 106 -1.95 -13.76 18.10
N THR A 107 -0.66 -13.49 17.82
CA THR A 107 -0.02 -12.27 18.33
C THR A 107 -0.78 -11.04 17.84
N PRO A 108 -1.28 -10.15 18.71
CA PRO A 108 -2.06 -8.99 18.28
C PRO A 108 -1.30 -8.15 17.26
N HIS A 109 -1.96 -7.78 16.16
CA HIS A 109 -1.43 -6.84 15.19
C HIS A 109 -2.27 -5.57 15.24
N SER A 110 -1.66 -4.46 15.65
CA SER A 110 -2.35 -3.18 15.70
C SER A 110 -2.51 -2.58 14.31
N GLU A 111 -3.65 -2.85 13.68
CA GLU A 111 -4.01 -2.38 12.33
C GLU A 111 -3.88 -0.86 12.18
N LYS A 112 -4.29 -0.11 13.21
CA LYS A 112 -4.20 1.36 13.22
C LYS A 112 -2.79 1.90 12.98
N TYR A 113 -1.73 1.12 13.27
CA TYR A 113 -0.35 1.55 13.09
C TYR A 113 0.33 0.94 11.87
N CYS A 114 -0.35 0.10 11.10
CA CYS A 114 0.20 -0.55 9.92
C CYS A 114 -0.28 0.13 8.66
N GLU A 115 0.64 0.64 7.84
CA GLU A 115 0.27 1.25 6.55
C GLU A 115 -0.44 0.25 5.63
N MET A 116 0.03 -1.00 5.60
CA MET A 116 -0.60 -2.05 4.79
C MET A 116 -2.04 -2.34 5.23
N CYS A 117 -2.33 -2.40 6.54
CA CYS A 117 -3.71 -2.59 6.99
C CYS A 117 -4.60 -1.40 6.63
N ARG A 118 -4.07 -0.16 6.75
CA ARG A 118 -4.79 1.06 6.33
C ARG A 118 -5.06 1.09 4.83
N HIS A 119 -4.16 0.53 4.03
CA HIS A 119 -4.29 0.38 2.59
C HIS A 119 -5.37 -0.67 2.25
N LEU A 120 -5.25 -1.87 2.83
CA LEU A 120 -6.17 -2.99 2.62
C LEU A 120 -7.57 -2.77 3.21
N LYS A 121 -7.71 -1.91 4.23
CA LYS A 121 -8.92 -1.74 5.06
C LYS A 121 -9.27 -2.95 5.94
N TYR A 122 -8.39 -3.94 6.03
CA TYR A 122 -8.49 -5.08 6.95
C TYR A 122 -7.10 -5.54 7.41
N ASN A 123 -7.06 -6.55 8.28
CA ASN A 123 -5.83 -7.07 8.86
C ASN A 123 -4.89 -7.68 7.81
N CYS A 124 -3.68 -7.13 7.67
CA CYS A 124 -2.71 -7.62 6.68
C CYS A 124 -2.20 -9.04 6.96
N LYS A 125 -2.51 -9.65 8.12
CA LYS A 125 -2.19 -11.06 8.37
C LYS A 125 -2.99 -12.01 7.49
N ASP A 126 -4.20 -11.60 7.11
CA ASP A 126 -5.15 -12.39 6.33
C ASP A 126 -4.98 -12.16 4.82
N TYR A 127 -4.18 -11.16 4.44
CA TYR A 127 -3.88 -10.88 3.05
C TYR A 127 -3.01 -11.97 2.41
N ASN A 128 -3.53 -12.56 1.34
CA ASN A 128 -2.81 -13.46 0.46
C ASN A 128 -2.52 -12.77 -0.88
N PRO A 129 -1.25 -12.43 -1.19
CA PRO A 129 -0.92 -11.75 -2.45
C PRO A 129 -1.11 -12.63 -3.69
N ASP A 130 -1.30 -13.96 -3.54
CA ASP A 130 -1.49 -14.87 -4.67
C ASP A 130 -2.94 -14.87 -5.20
N THR A 131 -3.92 -14.48 -4.37
CA THR A 131 -5.34 -14.38 -4.77
C THR A 131 -5.69 -13.01 -5.33
N ASP A 132 -4.80 -12.04 -5.18
CA ASP A 132 -4.94 -10.65 -5.63
C ASP A 132 -4.28 -10.49 -7.00
N THR A 133 -4.69 -11.36 -7.95
CA THR A 133 -4.47 -11.12 -9.37
C THR A 133 -5.56 -10.17 -9.81
N ASP A 134 -5.19 -9.00 -10.35
CA ASP A 134 -6.10 -8.07 -11.04
C ASP A 134 -7.05 -8.86 -11.96
N THR A 135 -8.22 -9.22 -11.45
CA THR A 135 -9.36 -9.56 -12.27
C THR A 135 -10.04 -8.23 -12.55
N ASP A 136 -9.50 -7.51 -13.53
CA ASP A 136 -10.32 -6.70 -14.43
C ASP A 136 -11.26 -7.68 -15.18
N THR A 137 -12.16 -8.34 -14.46
CA THR A 137 -13.31 -9.00 -15.08
C THR A 137 -14.36 -7.92 -15.12
N ASP A 138 -14.37 -7.21 -16.25
CA ASP A 138 -15.45 -6.32 -16.63
C ASP A 138 -16.78 -7.06 -16.42
N PRO A 139 -17.71 -6.55 -15.59
CA PRO A 139 -19.00 -7.18 -15.35
C PRO A 139 -19.95 -7.10 -16.56
N ASP A 140 -19.50 -6.53 -17.68
CA ASP A 140 -20.29 -6.29 -18.91
C ASP A 140 -19.96 -7.26 -20.06
N SER A 141 -19.39 -8.45 -19.81
CA SER A 141 -19.52 -9.53 -20.79
C SER A 141 -20.83 -10.28 -20.56
N ASP A 142 -21.93 -9.61 -20.89
CA ASP A 142 -23.21 -10.22 -21.26
C ASP A 142 -22.99 -11.12 -22.49
N ASP A 143 -22.61 -12.37 -22.27
CA ASP A 143 -22.88 -13.44 -23.25
C ASP A 143 -23.93 -14.37 -22.65
N HIS A 144 -25.17 -13.87 -22.72
CA HIS A 144 -26.38 -14.62 -22.49
C HIS A 144 -26.96 -15.05 -23.84
N ALA A 145 -26.90 -16.36 -24.14
CA ALA A 145 -27.84 -17.14 -24.96
C ALA A 145 -27.15 -18.45 -25.37
N SER A 146 -27.75 -19.63 -25.40
CA SER A 146 -29.13 -20.12 -25.26
C SER A 146 -28.98 -21.65 -25.07
N ASP A 147 -29.61 -22.27 -24.08
CA ASP A 147 -30.94 -22.86 -24.14
C ASP A 147 -31.08 -24.07 -25.10
N TYR A 148 -31.57 -25.19 -24.55
CA TYR A 148 -32.07 -26.44 -25.17
C TYR A 148 -31.03 -27.39 -25.86
N ASN A 149 -31.01 -28.71 -25.61
CA ASN A 149 -32.11 -29.63 -25.31
C ASN A 149 -31.73 -30.74 -24.32
N ASP A 150 -32.69 -31.00 -23.44
CA ASP A 150 -33.04 -32.28 -22.82
C ASP A 150 -33.43 -33.29 -23.92
N ASP A 151 -32.80 -34.46 -23.99
CA ASP A 151 -33.50 -35.73 -24.31
C ASP A 151 -32.56 -36.95 -24.21
N ASP A 152 -32.90 -37.78 -23.24
CA ASP A 152 -33.01 -39.25 -23.30
C ASP A 152 -31.93 -40.17 -23.92
N ARG A 153 -31.61 -41.17 -23.09
CA ARG A 153 -31.49 -42.61 -23.40
C ARG A 153 -30.55 -43.03 -24.55
N TYR A 154 -29.54 -43.83 -24.23
CA TYR A 154 -29.61 -45.30 -24.32
C TYR A 154 -28.23 -45.95 -24.07
N TYR A 155 -28.26 -47.02 -23.26
CA TYR A 155 -27.31 -48.12 -23.06
C TYR A 155 -25.84 -47.82 -22.70
#